data_AF-A0A810NRY7-F1
#
_entry.id   AF-A0A810NRY7-F1
#
_cell.length_a   1.000
_cell.length_b   1.000
_cell.length_c   1.000
_cell.angle_alpha   90.00
_cell.angle_beta   90.00
_cell.angle_gamma   90.00
#
_symmetry.space_group_name_H-M   'P 1'
#
loop_
_entity.id
_entity.type
_entity.pdbx_description
1 polymer ?
#
loop_
_entity_poly.entity_id
_entity_poly.type
_entity_poly.pdbx_seq_one_letter_code
_entity_poly.pdbx_strand_id
1 'polypeptide(L)' 'MALKFLGKDPNSPSGGSPTIYLDTERDTYVVQGWRVEDPERLAQMAIPGHETVVEIPRYMTKFFEEAPGDASSNG' A
#
# COMPACT_ATOMS: atom_id res chain seq x y z
N MET A 1 -3.19 16.12 9.51
CA MET A 1 -3.44 14.70 9.19
C MET A 1 -4.56 14.62 8.17
N ALA A 2 -4.21 14.60 6.87
CA ALA A 2 -5.17 14.51 5.78
C ALA A 2 -4.95 13.21 5.00
N LEU A 3 -5.61 12.13 5.44
CA LEU A 3 -5.68 10.89 4.69
C LEU A 3 -6.80 10.98 3.66
N LYS A 4 -6.45 11.02 2.38
CA LYS A 4 -7.38 10.92 1.25
C LYS A 4 -7.64 9.45 0.96
N PHE A 5 -8.89 9.02 1.06
CA PHE A 5 -9.29 7.67 0.62
C PHE A 5 -9.15 7.54 -0.90
N LEU A 6 -8.45 6.50 -1.35
CA LEU A 6 -8.25 6.23 -2.78
C LEU A 6 -9.08 5.05 -3.27
N GLY A 7 -9.21 4.00 -2.44
CA GLY A 7 -9.99 2.84 -2.82
C GLY A 7 -9.95 1.72 -1.80
N LYS A 8 -10.92 0.81 -1.93
CA LYS A 8 -11.08 -0.39 -1.13
C LYS A 8 -11.47 -1.53 -2.05
N ASP A 9 -11.07 -2.76 -1.71
CA ASP A 9 -11.51 -3.94 -2.46
C ASP A 9 -13.05 -4.10 -2.40
N PRO A 10 -13.76 -4.01 -3.54
CA PRO A 10 -15.21 -4.19 -3.59
C PRO A 10 -15.63 -5.67 -3.47
N ASN A 11 -14.71 -6.61 -3.69
CA ASN A 11 -14.99 -8.05 -3.67
C ASN A 11 -14.69 -8.71 -2.33
N SER A 12 -14.36 -7.93 -1.29
CA SER A 12 -14.05 -8.47 0.03
C SER A 12 -15.27 -9.20 0.61
N PRO A 13 -15.23 -10.54 0.76
CA PRO A 13 -16.40 -11.35 1.08
C PRO A 13 -16.88 -11.21 2.54
N SER A 14 -16.14 -10.50 3.39
CA SER A 14 -16.48 -10.35 4.82
C SER A 14 -16.04 -9.02 5.44
N GLY A 15 -15.79 -7.99 4.62
CA GLY A 15 -15.31 -6.69 5.11
C GLY A 15 -13.83 -6.66 5.50
N GLY A 16 -13.10 -7.76 5.31
CA GLY A 16 -11.64 -7.83 5.39
C GLY A 16 -11.03 -7.07 4.24
N SER A 17 -10.84 -5.77 4.44
CA SER A 17 -10.59 -4.83 3.35
C SER A 17 -9.11 -4.52 3.31
N PRO A 18 -8.44 -4.80 2.19
CA PRO A 18 -7.34 -3.96 1.81
C PRO A 18 -7.92 -2.59 1.39
N THR A 19 -7.36 -1.53 1.96
CA THR A 19 -7.80 -0.15 1.76
C THR A 19 -6.56 0.71 1.54
N ILE A 20 -6.61 1.59 0.55
CA ILE A 20 -5.49 2.46 0.19
C ILE A 20 -5.89 3.91 0.47
N TYR A 21 -5.01 4.62 1.17
CA TYR A 21 -5.11 6.05 1.45
C TYR A 21 -3.84 6.74 0.97
N LEU A 22 -3.96 8.00 0.55
CA LEU A 22 -2.85 8.92 0.35
C LEU A 22 -2.75 9.84 1.57
N ASP A 23 -1.62 9.83 2.25
CA ASP A 23 -1.26 10.87 3.20
C ASP A 23 -0.76 12.09 2.43
N THR A 24 -1.63 13.08 2.25
CA THR A 24 -1.31 14.28 1.46
C THR A 24 -0.34 15.22 2.17
N GLU A 25 -0.08 15.03 3.47
CA GLU A 25 0.90 15.83 4.20
C GLU A 25 2.31 15.27 4.07
N ARG A 26 2.42 13.94 4.01
CA ARG A 26 3.71 13.24 3.90
C ARG A 26 4.07 12.83 2.48
N ASP A 27 3.12 12.96 1.55
CA ASP A 27 3.21 12.43 0.19
C ASP A 27 3.55 10.93 0.18
N THR A 28 2.85 10.16 1.01
CA THR A 28 3.06 8.71 1.15
C THR A 28 1.74 7.95 1.09
N TYR A 29 1.81 6.68 0.70
CA TYR A 29 0.65 5.80 0.74
C TYR A 29 0.54 5.07 2.08
N VAL A 30 -0.68 5.03 2.61
CA VAL A 30 -1.03 4.19 3.76
C VAL A 30 -1.91 3.05 3.25
N VAL A 31 -1.43 1.82 3.46
CA VAL A 31 -2.08 0.61 2.99
C VAL A 31 -2.54 -0.22 4.18
N GLN A 32 -3.84 -0.45 4.26
CA GLN A 32 -4.43 -1.49 5.10
C GLN A 32 -4.55 -2.76 4.26
N GLY A 33 -4.25 -3.93 4.83
CA GLY A 33 -4.32 -5.22 4.15
C GLY A 33 -4.19 -6.38 5.12
N TRP A 34 -4.02 -7.60 4.61
CA TRP A 34 -3.84 -8.78 5.46
C TRP A 34 -2.39 -8.90 5.89
N ARG A 35 -2.15 -9.06 7.20
CA ARG A 35 -0.79 -9.29 7.71
C ARG A 35 -0.24 -10.58 7.10
N VAL A 36 0.97 -10.52 6.56
CA VAL A 36 1.69 -11.71 6.10
C VAL A 36 2.27 -12.40 7.34
N GLU A 37 1.83 -13.62 7.61
CA GLU A 37 2.29 -14.43 8.75
C GLU A 37 3.10 -15.66 8.33
N ASP A 38 3.16 -15.94 7.02
CA ASP A 38 3.90 -17.06 6.45
C ASP A 38 5.42 -16.84 6.61
N PRO A 39 6.12 -17.64 7.43
CA PRO A 39 7.54 -17.47 7.69
C PRO A 39 8.41 -17.69 6.44
N GLU A 40 7.98 -18.53 5.48
CA GLU A 40 8.75 -18.76 4.25
C GLU A 40 8.70 -17.55 3.32
N ARG A 41 7.56 -16.84 3.30
CA ARG A 41 7.44 -15.56 2.58
C ARG A 41 8.22 -14.45 3.28
N LEU A 42 8.10 -14.35 4.61
CA LEU A 42 8.79 -13.34 5.39
C LEU A 42 10.32 -13.51 5.32
N ALA A 43 10.83 -14.75 5.28
CA ALA A 43 12.26 -15.04 5.16
C ALA A 43 12.87 -14.58 3.82
N GLN A 44 12.06 -14.31 2.79
CA GLN A 44 12.53 -13.75 1.51
C GLN A 44 12.72 -12.22 1.57
N MET A 45 12.36 -11.58 2.68
CA MET A 45 12.40 -10.14 2.87
C MET A 45 13.28 -9.79 4.06
N ALA A 46 14.01 -8.67 3.98
CA ALA A 46 14.76 -8.14 5.11
C ALA A 46 13.83 -7.24 5.95
N ILE A 47 13.07 -7.84 6.88
CA ILE A 47 12.07 -7.13 7.70
C ILE A 47 12.65 -6.85 9.10
N PRO A 48 12.94 -5.59 9.46
CA PRO A 48 13.27 -5.19 10.81
C PRO A 48 12.16 -5.52 11.81
N GLY A 49 12.52 -5.77 13.07
CA GLY A 49 11.55 -6.17 14.11
C GLY A 49 10.46 -5.14 14.44
N HIS A 50 10.58 -3.90 13.95
CA HIS A 50 9.56 -2.85 14.12
C HIS A 50 8.65 -2.69 12.89
N GLU A 51 8.85 -3.49 11.84
CA GLU A 51 8.07 -3.44 10.62
C GLU A 51 7.03 -4.58 10.56
N THR A 52 6.06 -4.42 9.65
CA THR A 52 5.05 -5.44 9.37
C THR A 52 4.74 -5.39 7.89
N VAL A 53 4.56 -6.56 7.29
CA VAL A 53 4.20 -6.69 5.88
C VAL A 53 2.72 -7.01 5.77
N VAL A 54 2.03 -6.30 4.88
CA VAL A 54 0.65 -6.60 4.51
C VAL A 54 0.58 -7.01 3.05
N GLU A 55 -0.27 -7.97 2.75
CA GLU A 55 -0.60 -8.39 1.39
C GLU A 55 -1.86 -7.66 0.93
N ILE A 56 -1.82 -7.17 -0.32
CA ILE A 56 -2.97 -6.60 -1.00
C ILE A 56 -3.13 -7.25 -2.39
N PRO A 57 -4.36 -7.35 -2.93
CA PRO A 57 -4.57 -7.90 -4.25
C PRO A 57 -3.91 -7.03 -5.33
N ARG A 58 -3.26 -7.67 -6.31
CA ARG A 58 -2.52 -6.97 -7.39
C ARG A 58 -3.36 -5.93 -8.13
N TYR A 59 -4.65 -6.19 -8.38
CA TYR A 59 -5.51 -5.24 -9.10
C TYR A 59 -5.81 -3.94 -8.33
N MET A 60 -5.49 -3.88 -7.03
CA MET A 60 -5.61 -2.65 -6.25
C MET A 60 -4.51 -1.64 -6.57
N THR A 61 -3.45 -2.05 -7.29
CA THR A 61 -2.38 -1.10 -7.65
C THR A 61 -2.86 0.06 -8.52
N LYS A 62 -4.00 -0.10 -9.20
CA LYS A 62 -4.67 0.96 -9.96
C LYS A 62 -5.07 2.19 -9.13
N PHE A 63 -5.13 2.06 -7.80
CA PHE A 63 -5.46 3.16 -6.90
C PHE A 63 -4.24 3.98 -6.49
N PHE A 64 -3.01 3.48 -6.70
CA PHE A 64 -1.82 4.30 -6.53
C PHE A 64 -1.75 5.28 -7.71
N GLU A 65 -1.68 6.56 -7.38
CA GLU A 65 -1.40 7.59 -8.37
C GLU A 65 0.08 7.47 -8.76
N GLU A 66 0.40 7.76 -10.02
CA GLU A 66 1.80 7.85 -10.42
C GLU A 66 2.41 9.02 -9.64
N ALA A 67 3.46 8.76 -8.84
CA ALA A 67 4.18 9.84 -8.19
C ALA A 67 4.56 10.85 -9.28
N PRO A 68 4.52 12.18 -9.01
CA PRO A 68 4.98 13.15 -9.97
C PRO A 68 6.40 12.73 -10.36
N GLY A 69 6.55 12.24 -11.60
CA GLY A 69 7.84 11.78 -12.09
C GLY A 69 8.81 12.93 -11.88
N ASP A 70 10.01 12.64 -11.38
CA ASP A 70 11.09 13.61 -11.40
C ASP A 70 11.24 14.02 -12.88
N ALA A 71 10.63 15.16 -13.22
CA ALA A 71 10.74 15.78 -14.51
C ALA A 71 12.16 16.36 -14.55
N SER A 72 13.13 15.45 -14.60
CA SER A 72 14.51 15.77 -14.86
C SER A 72 14.51 16.45 -16.20
N SER A 73 14.70 17.76 -16.11
CA SER A 73 14.78 18.68 -17.22
C SER A 73 15.89 18.20 -18.13
N ASN A 74 15.57 17.95 -19.40
CA ASN A 74 16.60 17.95 -20.43
C ASN A 74 16.18 18.97 -21.48
N GLY A 75 16.75 20.17 -21.31
CA GLY A 75 16.80 21.20 -22.35
C GLY A 75 17.97 20.98 -23.29
#